data_AF-A0A7R8WQR2-F1
#
_entry.id   AF-A0A7R8WQR2-F1
#
_cell.length_a   1.000
_cell.length_b   1.000
_cell.length_c   1.000
_cell.angle_alpha   90.00
_cell.angle_beta   90.00
_cell.angle_gamma   90.00
#
_symmetry.space_group_name_H-M   'P 1'
#
loop_
_entity.id
_entity.type
_entity.pdbx_description
1 polymer ?
#
loop_
_entity_poly.entity_id
_entity_poly.type
_entity_poly.pdbx_seq_one_letter_code
_entity_poly.pdbx_strand_id
1 'polypeptide(L)'
;AENGTVFLDEIGEIPLLIQTKLLRVLQEKEIKPVGTSTITKVNARVIAATNRVLEQEIAEGRFREDLFYRLAVLPIRVPPLRERKTDIPLLAEFFLKKYSTLLGKEVKNISSYALKVLLDYNFPGNVRELENIIERSVALSSTNIILPESLTIRGVDTAQDRKENEREKTDCFAIQDEEEIYAKGLDQVLAQLEKAIIEHTLKKTNNSKMKAADKLQVSFRSLRMLFGIRLLSTEAALSSTMHNYDKLSQLHKLVFDNISSGIITTDESLTIISANHATSIITGYGLEELVRQNLTDVIPKLLTSPRPGREAIDFTKKDGTPTRIGYSFTSFAVQRSSAKGAMHPLKEELFNLITLQDISEIEKLEAKIRQGEKMAAIGMMSAGIAHDFRNPLTAISGSAQILVSDYSRQTHNANSEHLALASIINREAERLNATISAFLEFAKPDIIKRKWFHLIDCVNEVLQVCQADPKWPAQCSV
;
A
#
# COMPACT_ATOMS: atom_id res chain seq x y z
N ALA A 1 -7.53 2.02 28.15
CA ALA A 1 -8.87 1.41 28.28
C ALA A 1 -8.99 0.59 29.58
N GLU A 2 -8.33 1.02 30.67
CA GLU A 2 -8.42 0.33 31.96
C GLU A 2 -9.86 0.43 32.51
N ASN A 3 -10.42 -0.70 32.93
CA ASN A 3 -11.84 -0.87 33.26
C ASN A 3 -12.82 -0.55 32.12
N GLY A 4 -12.35 -0.59 30.87
CA GLY A 4 -13.13 -0.31 29.67
C GLY A 4 -13.24 -1.49 28.71
N THR A 5 -13.55 -1.18 27.44
CA THR A 5 -13.58 -2.15 26.34
C THR A 5 -12.45 -1.86 25.36
N VAL A 6 -11.79 -2.91 24.90
CA VAL A 6 -10.76 -2.88 23.85
C VAL A 6 -11.33 -3.61 22.63
N PHE A 7 -11.35 -2.93 21.49
CA PHE A 7 -11.69 -3.52 20.20
C PHE A 7 -10.40 -3.78 19.40
N LEU A 8 -10.17 -5.03 19.04
CA LEU A 8 -9.03 -5.48 18.23
C LEU A 8 -9.55 -5.88 16.85
N ASP A 9 -9.24 -5.08 15.83
CA ASP A 9 -9.59 -5.41 14.45
C ASP A 9 -8.47 -6.25 13.80
N GLU A 10 -8.83 -7.03 12.79
CA GLU A 10 -7.92 -7.86 11.99
C GLU A 10 -6.98 -8.78 12.81
N ILE A 11 -7.49 -9.41 13.88
CA ILE A 11 -6.67 -10.24 14.77
C ILE A 11 -6.06 -11.47 14.09
N GLY A 12 -6.55 -11.86 12.91
CA GLY A 12 -5.96 -12.95 12.12
C GLY A 12 -4.62 -12.60 11.46
N GLU A 13 -4.27 -11.32 11.35
CA GLU A 13 -3.06 -10.84 10.66
C GLU A 13 -1.85 -10.65 11.61
N ILE A 14 -2.04 -10.80 12.93
CA ILE A 14 -0.95 -10.49 13.88
C ILE A 14 0.13 -11.58 13.90
N PRO A 15 1.43 -11.21 13.96
CA PRO A 15 2.51 -12.18 14.06
C PRO A 15 2.43 -13.07 15.32
N LEU A 16 2.89 -14.33 15.22
CA LEU A 16 2.91 -15.30 16.34
C LEU A 16 3.55 -14.78 17.63
N LEU A 17 4.58 -13.93 17.53
CA LEU A 17 5.22 -13.30 18.68
C LEU A 17 4.26 -12.36 19.44
N ILE A 18 3.43 -11.62 18.70
CA ILE A 18 2.43 -10.72 19.27
C ILE A 18 1.26 -11.53 19.84
N GLN A 19 0.87 -12.63 19.18
CA GLN A 19 -0.15 -13.55 19.69
C GLN A 19 0.21 -14.07 21.10
N THR A 20 1.48 -14.40 21.33
CA THR A 20 1.96 -14.86 22.65
C THR A 20 1.86 -13.76 23.72
N LYS A 21 2.15 -12.51 23.35
CA LYS A 21 1.99 -11.37 24.27
C LYS A 21 0.52 -11.10 24.56
N LEU A 22 -0.34 -11.15 23.55
CA LEU A 22 -1.78 -10.95 23.73
C LEU A 22 -2.41 -12.05 24.60
N LEU A 23 -1.97 -13.29 24.44
CA LEU A 23 -2.37 -14.40 25.29
C LEU A 23 -2.08 -14.11 26.77
N ARG A 24 -0.89 -13.59 27.09
CA ARG A 24 -0.56 -13.17 28.47
C ARG A 24 -1.49 -12.09 28.98
N VAL A 25 -1.82 -11.09 28.18
CA VAL A 25 -2.78 -10.04 28.58
C VAL A 25 -4.16 -10.64 28.87
N LEU A 26 -4.63 -11.60 28.06
CA LEU A 26 -5.93 -12.25 28.23
C LEU A 26 -5.98 -13.28 29.37
N GLN A 27 -4.85 -13.89 29.71
CA GLN A 27 -4.75 -14.91 30.76
C GLN A 27 -4.40 -14.29 32.11
N GLU A 28 -3.28 -13.57 32.17
CA GLU A 28 -2.66 -13.03 33.40
C GLU A 28 -3.22 -11.65 33.77
N LYS A 29 -3.94 -10.99 32.85
CA LYS A 29 -4.42 -9.61 33.04
C LYS A 29 -3.28 -8.64 33.35
N GLU A 30 -2.13 -8.85 32.72
CA GLU A 30 -0.90 -8.12 32.96
C GLU A 30 -0.31 -7.61 31.65
N ILE A 31 0.16 -6.36 31.67
CA ILE A 31 0.88 -5.75 30.54
C ILE A 31 2.28 -5.33 30.97
N LYS A 32 3.20 -5.38 30.02
CA LYS A 32 4.57 -4.88 30.18
C LYS A 32 4.82 -3.78 29.15
N PRO A 33 4.99 -2.51 29.57
CA PRO A 33 5.37 -1.43 28.68
C PRO A 33 6.71 -1.70 27.99
N VAL A 34 6.86 -1.24 26.75
CA VAL A 34 8.12 -1.38 26.01
C VAL A 34 9.20 -0.55 26.72
N GLY A 35 10.36 -1.14 26.98
CA GLY A 35 11.49 -0.47 27.64
C GLY A 35 11.42 -0.46 29.17
N THR A 36 10.36 -0.98 29.79
CA THR A 36 10.25 -1.07 31.26
C THR A 36 10.17 -2.54 31.71
N SER A 37 10.73 -2.86 32.88
CA SER A 37 10.62 -4.18 33.51
C SER A 37 9.37 -4.32 34.38
N THR A 38 8.67 -3.22 34.65
CA THR A 38 7.48 -3.20 35.51
C THR A 38 6.29 -3.80 34.80
N ILE A 39 5.57 -4.64 35.53
CA ILE A 39 4.33 -5.26 35.09
C ILE A 39 3.17 -4.45 35.68
N THR A 40 2.15 -4.18 34.87
CA THR A 40 0.95 -3.46 35.30
C THR A 40 -0.26 -4.37 35.11
N LYS A 41 -1.06 -4.55 36.15
CA LYS A 41 -2.33 -5.26 36.05
C LYS A 41 -3.36 -4.41 35.32
N VAL A 42 -4.10 -5.04 34.43
CA VAL A 42 -5.13 -4.40 33.61
C VAL A 42 -6.41 -5.22 33.61
N ASN A 43 -7.54 -4.53 33.61
CA ASN A 43 -8.84 -5.15 33.49
C ASN A 43 -9.59 -4.51 32.32
N ALA A 44 -9.78 -5.26 31.24
CA ALA A 44 -10.50 -4.79 30.06
C ALA A 44 -11.38 -5.89 29.47
N ARG A 45 -12.55 -5.50 28.98
CA ARG A 45 -13.37 -6.34 28.09
C ARG A 45 -12.75 -6.34 26.71
N VAL A 46 -12.44 -7.50 26.15
CA VAL A 46 -11.86 -7.60 24.80
C VAL A 46 -12.94 -8.02 23.81
N ILE A 47 -13.05 -7.28 22.71
CA ILE A 47 -13.83 -7.64 21.53
C ILE A 47 -12.83 -7.72 20.38
N ALA A 48 -12.83 -8.83 19.65
CA ALA A 48 -11.95 -9.02 18.51
C ALA A 48 -12.75 -9.26 17.23
N ALA A 49 -12.23 -8.79 16.10
CA ALA A 49 -12.78 -9.01 14.78
C ALA A 49 -11.69 -9.53 13.84
N THR A 50 -12.09 -10.33 12.86
CA THR A 50 -11.23 -10.83 11.80
C THR A 50 -12.05 -11.16 10.56
N ASN A 51 -11.43 -11.01 9.39
CA ASN A 51 -11.93 -11.44 8.09
C ASN A 51 -11.41 -12.83 7.68
N ARG A 52 -10.51 -13.45 8.47
CA ARG A 52 -9.95 -14.78 8.21
C ARG A 52 -10.73 -15.86 8.95
N VAL A 53 -10.68 -17.08 8.42
CA VAL A 53 -11.20 -18.28 9.11
C VAL A 53 -10.10 -18.77 10.05
N LEU A 54 -10.22 -18.46 11.34
CA LEU A 54 -9.15 -18.74 12.33
C LEU A 54 -8.86 -20.24 12.45
N GLU A 55 -9.83 -21.11 12.21
CA GLU A 55 -9.66 -22.56 12.21
C GLU A 55 -8.67 -23.03 11.12
N GLN A 56 -8.70 -22.39 9.94
CA GLN A 56 -7.73 -22.65 8.87
C GLN A 56 -6.36 -22.11 9.22
N GLU A 57 -6.30 -20.90 9.79
CA GLU A 57 -5.04 -20.29 10.24
C GLU A 57 -4.34 -21.10 11.35
N ILE A 58 -5.11 -21.80 12.21
CA ILE A 58 -4.56 -22.75 13.19
C ILE A 58 -4.01 -23.99 12.50
N ALA A 59 -4.75 -24.58 11.55
CA ALA A 59 -4.30 -25.74 10.80
C ALA A 59 -2.99 -25.48 10.02
N GLU A 60 -2.81 -24.24 9.56
CA GLU A 60 -1.64 -23.78 8.82
C GLU A 60 -0.52 -23.25 9.72
N GLY A 61 -0.67 -23.33 11.05
CA GLY A 61 0.34 -22.95 12.04
C GLY A 61 0.61 -21.45 12.14
N ARG A 62 -0.23 -20.61 11.52
CA ARG A 62 -0.12 -19.14 11.52
C ARG A 62 -0.84 -18.49 12.69
N PHE A 63 -1.80 -19.19 13.28
CA PHE A 63 -2.52 -18.74 14.47
C PHE A 63 -2.44 -19.77 15.59
N ARG A 64 -2.24 -19.31 16.83
CA ARG A 64 -2.15 -20.22 17.97
C ARG A 64 -3.52 -20.67 18.45
N GLU A 65 -3.64 -21.97 18.65
CA GLU A 65 -4.85 -22.61 19.17
C GLU A 65 -5.23 -22.11 20.58
N ASP A 66 -4.25 -21.88 21.45
CA ASP A 66 -4.46 -21.38 22.82
C ASP A 66 -5.09 -19.98 22.86
N LEU A 67 -4.68 -19.11 21.94
CA LEU A 67 -5.25 -17.77 21.78
C LEU A 67 -6.66 -17.82 21.21
N PHE A 68 -6.92 -18.72 20.25
CA PHE A 68 -8.24 -18.90 19.64
C PHE A 68 -9.30 -19.21 20.69
N TYR A 69 -9.06 -20.22 21.54
CA TYR A 69 -10.02 -20.58 22.58
C TYR A 69 -10.23 -19.49 23.64
N ARG A 70 -9.26 -18.58 23.80
CA ARG A 70 -9.39 -17.44 24.73
C ARG A 70 -10.15 -16.26 24.13
N LEU A 71 -10.15 -16.11 22.82
CA LEU A 71 -10.88 -15.07 22.09
C LEU A 71 -12.30 -15.52 21.71
N ALA A 72 -12.45 -16.74 21.19
CA ALA A 72 -13.69 -17.29 20.65
C ALA A 72 -14.63 -17.83 21.75
N VAL A 73 -14.79 -17.08 22.85
CA VAL A 73 -15.72 -17.43 23.94
C VAL A 73 -17.17 -17.25 23.48
N LEU A 74 -17.44 -16.18 22.74
CA LEU A 74 -18.75 -15.88 22.15
C LEU A 74 -18.55 -15.43 20.69
N PRO A 75 -18.46 -16.38 19.73
CA PRO A 75 -18.27 -16.04 18.34
C PRO A 75 -19.56 -15.43 17.76
N ILE A 76 -19.42 -14.27 17.11
CA ILE A 76 -20.52 -13.60 16.40
C ILE A 76 -20.14 -13.55 14.92
N ARG A 77 -20.89 -14.28 14.09
CA ARG A 77 -20.75 -14.20 12.63
C ARG A 77 -21.51 -12.99 12.12
N VAL A 78 -20.80 -12.04 11.53
CA VAL A 78 -21.42 -10.92 10.80
C VAL A 78 -21.79 -11.39 9.39
N PRO A 79 -23.08 -11.41 9.02
CA PRO A 79 -23.48 -11.87 7.69
C PRO A 79 -23.04 -10.87 6.61
N PRO A 80 -22.49 -11.35 5.47
CA PRO A 80 -22.19 -10.51 4.33
C PRO A 80 -23.47 -9.91 3.73
N LEU A 81 -23.35 -8.81 3.00
CA LEU A 81 -24.47 -8.05 2.45
C LEU A 81 -25.35 -8.90 1.52
N ARG A 82 -24.76 -9.85 0.79
CA ARG A 82 -25.48 -10.82 -0.05
C ARG A 82 -26.45 -11.75 0.71
N GLU A 83 -26.22 -11.98 2.00
CA GLU A 83 -27.10 -12.79 2.86
C GLU A 83 -28.23 -11.93 3.49
N ARG A 84 -28.16 -10.60 3.38
CA ARG A 84 -29.12 -9.63 3.93
C ARG A 84 -29.53 -8.59 2.90
N LYS A 85 -29.98 -9.05 1.73
CA LYS A 85 -30.36 -8.18 0.62
C LYS A 85 -31.50 -7.20 0.94
N THR A 86 -32.34 -7.52 1.92
CA THR A 86 -33.41 -6.64 2.42
C THR A 86 -32.90 -5.32 2.99
N ASP A 87 -31.64 -5.27 3.44
CA ASP A 87 -31.03 -4.08 4.03
C ASP A 87 -30.47 -3.12 2.97
N ILE A 88 -30.26 -3.61 1.73
CA ILE A 88 -29.62 -2.84 0.65
C ILE A 88 -30.37 -1.54 0.35
N PRO A 89 -31.71 -1.50 0.20
CA PRO A 89 -32.42 -0.25 -0.08
C PRO A 89 -32.25 0.79 1.02
N LEU A 90 -32.34 0.37 2.28
CA LEU A 90 -32.21 1.25 3.44
C LEU A 90 -30.79 1.81 3.57
N LEU A 91 -29.78 0.97 3.35
CA LEU A 91 -28.37 1.38 3.35
C LEU A 91 -28.06 2.32 2.18
N ALA A 92 -28.59 2.02 0.99
CA ALA A 92 -28.38 2.84 -0.20
C ALA A 92 -29.00 4.25 -0.03
N GLU A 93 -30.20 4.33 0.55
CA GLU A 93 -30.85 5.61 0.88
C GLU A 93 -30.06 6.40 1.93
N PHE A 94 -29.56 5.72 2.97
CA PHE A 94 -28.71 6.33 3.97
C PHE A 94 -27.43 6.95 3.37
N PHE A 95 -26.72 6.21 2.52
CA PHE A 95 -25.52 6.70 1.85
C PHE A 95 -25.83 7.81 0.86
N LEU A 96 -26.94 7.70 0.10
CA LEU A 96 -27.39 8.74 -0.80
C LEU A 96 -27.54 10.07 -0.05
N LYS A 97 -28.28 10.07 1.06
CA LYS A 97 -28.50 11.27 1.87
C LYS A 97 -27.19 11.83 2.44
N LYS A 98 -26.32 10.95 2.93
CA LYS A 98 -24.99 11.32 3.46
C LYS A 98 -24.16 12.05 2.40
N TYR A 99 -24.02 11.48 1.20
CA TYR A 99 -23.15 12.02 0.16
C TYR A 99 -23.76 13.17 -0.63
N SER A 100 -25.08 13.20 -0.83
CA SER A 100 -25.76 14.37 -1.41
C SER A 100 -25.54 15.61 -0.56
N THR A 101 -25.60 15.46 0.78
CA THR A 101 -25.33 16.55 1.72
C THR A 101 -23.86 16.96 1.71
N LEU A 102 -22.95 15.97 1.74
CA LEU A 102 -21.50 16.23 1.79
C LEU A 102 -20.98 16.92 0.52
N LEU A 103 -21.51 16.55 -0.65
CA LEU A 103 -21.09 17.06 -1.96
C LEU A 103 -21.93 18.26 -2.44
N GLY A 104 -22.90 18.71 -1.63
CA GLY A 104 -23.79 19.83 -1.99
C GLY A 104 -24.64 19.58 -3.24
N LYS A 105 -25.00 18.32 -3.52
CA LYS A 105 -25.80 17.93 -4.69
C LYS A 105 -27.25 17.65 -4.32
N GLU A 106 -28.17 17.98 -5.23
CA GLU A 106 -29.61 17.74 -5.06
C GLU A 106 -30.06 16.33 -5.50
N VAL A 107 -29.22 15.31 -5.33
CA VAL A 107 -29.63 13.93 -5.64
C VAL A 107 -30.50 13.41 -4.51
N LYS A 108 -31.80 13.23 -4.78
CA LYS A 108 -32.82 12.91 -3.76
C LYS A 108 -33.21 11.44 -3.74
N ASN A 109 -33.23 10.79 -4.91
CA ASN A 109 -33.77 9.43 -5.04
C ASN A 109 -32.86 8.50 -5.84
N ILE A 110 -33.00 7.20 -5.60
CA ILE A 110 -32.50 6.13 -6.46
C ILE A 110 -33.67 5.62 -7.29
N SER A 111 -33.50 5.50 -8.61
CA SER A 111 -34.55 4.91 -9.46
C SER A 111 -34.81 3.45 -9.10
N SER A 112 -36.03 2.98 -9.33
CA SER A 112 -36.40 1.57 -9.09
C SER A 112 -35.54 0.59 -9.90
N TYR A 113 -35.15 0.98 -11.12
CA TYR A 113 -34.24 0.21 -11.96
C TYR A 113 -32.82 0.14 -11.37
N ALA A 114 -32.27 1.27 -10.89
CA ALA A 114 -30.97 1.29 -10.23
C ALA A 114 -30.99 0.46 -8.95
N LEU A 115 -32.07 0.53 -8.17
CA LEU A 115 -32.22 -0.27 -6.96
C LEU A 115 -32.27 -1.78 -7.26
N LYS A 116 -32.92 -2.18 -8.35
CA LYS A 116 -32.93 -3.58 -8.81
C LYS A 116 -31.53 -4.07 -9.16
N VAL A 117 -30.75 -3.25 -9.88
CA VAL A 117 -29.35 -3.57 -10.20
C VAL A 117 -28.52 -3.76 -8.93
N LEU A 118 -28.72 -2.92 -7.91
CA LEU A 118 -28.06 -3.09 -6.61
C LEU A 118 -28.50 -4.39 -5.92
N LEU A 119 -29.77 -4.75 -5.93
CA LEU A 119 -30.27 -5.99 -5.31
C LEU A 119 -29.76 -7.26 -5.99
N ASP A 120 -29.54 -7.22 -7.30
CA ASP A 120 -29.05 -8.35 -8.08
C ASP A 120 -27.53 -8.56 -7.93
N TYR A 121 -26.80 -7.55 -7.47
CA TYR A 121 -25.35 -7.61 -7.28
C TYR A 121 -24.93 -8.31 -5.96
N ASN A 122 -23.76 -8.97 -5.99
CA ASN A 122 -23.30 -9.84 -4.89
C ASN A 122 -22.44 -9.13 -3.83
N PHE A 123 -22.00 -7.90 -4.09
CA PHE A 123 -21.16 -7.09 -3.19
C PHE A 123 -20.01 -7.85 -2.52
N PRO A 124 -18.98 -8.31 -3.27
CA PRO A 124 -17.77 -8.89 -2.67
C PRO A 124 -17.13 -8.02 -1.59
N GLY A 125 -17.20 -6.68 -1.70
CA GLY A 125 -16.73 -5.73 -0.69
C GLY A 125 -17.78 -5.33 0.36
N ASN A 126 -18.93 -6.02 0.41
CA ASN A 126 -20.04 -5.78 1.34
C ASN A 126 -20.48 -4.31 1.38
N VAL A 127 -20.77 -3.79 2.57
CA VAL A 127 -21.29 -2.43 2.80
C VAL A 127 -20.32 -1.37 2.29
N ARG A 128 -19.00 -1.58 2.37
CA ARG A 128 -18.00 -0.64 1.85
C ARG A 128 -18.09 -0.47 0.35
N GLU A 129 -18.37 -1.55 -0.37
CA GLU A 129 -18.56 -1.48 -1.83
C GLU A 129 -19.87 -0.77 -2.20
N LEU A 130 -20.96 -1.06 -1.48
CA LEU A 130 -22.22 -0.33 -1.65
C LEU A 130 -22.03 1.17 -1.39
N GLU A 131 -21.36 1.53 -0.30
CA GLU A 131 -21.03 2.92 0.05
C GLU A 131 -20.27 3.61 -1.09
N ASN A 132 -19.19 2.97 -1.57
CA ASN A 132 -18.38 3.50 -2.67
C ASN A 132 -19.14 3.64 -3.99
N ILE A 133 -20.05 2.70 -4.32
CA ILE A 133 -20.87 2.78 -5.52
C ILE A 133 -21.79 4.00 -5.42
N ILE A 134 -22.50 4.17 -4.30
CA ILE A 134 -23.42 5.29 -4.10
C ILE A 134 -22.69 6.63 -4.07
N GLU A 135 -21.55 6.72 -3.37
CA GLU A 135 -20.71 7.92 -3.34
C GLU A 135 -20.31 8.36 -4.75
N ARG A 136 -19.77 7.44 -5.56
CA ARG A 136 -19.39 7.73 -6.95
C ARG A 136 -20.59 8.12 -7.79
N SER A 137 -21.72 7.43 -7.64
CA SER A 137 -22.94 7.74 -8.39
C SER A 137 -23.45 9.15 -8.06
N VAL A 138 -23.41 9.59 -6.79
CA VAL A 138 -23.72 10.98 -6.43
C VAL A 138 -22.70 11.93 -7.05
N ALA A 139 -21.40 11.65 -6.94
CA ALA A 139 -20.34 12.50 -7.48
C ALA A 139 -20.43 12.68 -9.01
N LEU A 140 -20.87 11.66 -9.75
CA LEU A 140 -21.00 11.69 -11.21
C LEU A 140 -22.39 12.11 -11.71
N SER A 141 -23.41 12.04 -10.85
CA SER A 141 -24.78 12.40 -11.25
C SER A 141 -24.89 13.88 -11.64
N SER A 142 -25.46 14.13 -12.81
CA SER A 142 -25.92 15.46 -13.26
C SER A 142 -27.41 15.68 -12.97
N THR A 143 -28.12 14.66 -12.50
CA THR A 143 -29.57 14.64 -12.25
C THR A 143 -29.90 14.42 -10.78
N ASN A 144 -31.13 14.74 -10.39
CA ASN A 144 -31.63 14.58 -9.02
C ASN A 144 -31.99 13.12 -8.66
N ILE A 145 -31.86 12.19 -9.61
CA ILE A 145 -32.18 10.77 -9.46
C ILE A 145 -30.98 9.95 -9.95
N ILE A 146 -30.59 8.93 -9.18
CA ILE A 146 -29.58 7.94 -9.60
C ILE A 146 -30.22 6.92 -10.55
N LEU A 147 -29.70 6.87 -11.77
CA LEU A 147 -30.09 5.93 -12.81
C LEU A 147 -29.09 4.75 -12.89
N PRO A 148 -29.47 3.60 -13.48
CA PRO A 148 -28.59 2.42 -13.60
C PRO A 148 -27.23 2.72 -14.24
N GLU A 149 -27.19 3.62 -15.22
CA GLU A 149 -25.99 3.98 -15.98
C GLU A 149 -24.98 4.74 -15.12
N SER A 150 -25.45 5.35 -14.03
CA SER A 150 -24.60 6.04 -13.05
C SER A 150 -23.99 5.06 -12.03
N LEU A 151 -24.46 3.81 -11.97
CA LEU A 151 -23.91 2.78 -11.09
C LEU A 151 -22.70 2.11 -11.75
N THR A 152 -21.50 2.51 -11.34
CA THR A 152 -20.25 1.87 -11.79
C THR A 152 -19.97 0.60 -10.97
N ILE A 153 -20.63 -0.49 -11.36
CA ILE A 153 -20.47 -1.81 -10.74
C ILE A 153 -19.48 -2.63 -11.57
N ARG A 154 -18.37 -3.07 -10.94
CA ARG A 154 -17.38 -3.94 -11.62
C ARG A 154 -17.97 -5.34 -11.76
N GLY A 155 -18.11 -5.83 -12.99
CA GLY A 155 -18.54 -7.20 -13.26
C GLY A 155 -20.02 -7.38 -13.58
N VAL A 156 -20.78 -6.31 -13.85
CA VAL A 156 -22.04 -6.43 -14.61
C VAL A 156 -21.69 -6.49 -16.10
N ASP A 157 -21.00 -7.56 -16.50
CA ASP A 157 -21.33 -8.19 -17.77
C ASP A 157 -22.67 -8.86 -17.49
N THR A 158 -23.73 -8.18 -17.88
CA THR A 158 -25.10 -8.61 -17.65
C THR A 158 -25.25 -10.08 -18.02
N ALA A 159 -25.69 -10.90 -17.07
CA ALA A 159 -26.15 -12.28 -17.30
C ALA A 159 -27.36 -12.39 -18.27
N GLN A 160 -27.70 -11.29 -18.95
CA GLN A 160 -28.58 -11.18 -20.10
C GLN A 160 -27.91 -11.76 -21.37
N ASP A 161 -26.59 -11.63 -21.54
CA ASP A 161 -25.85 -12.10 -22.73
C ASP A 161 -25.83 -13.64 -22.89
N ARG A 162 -26.06 -14.38 -21.79
CA ARG A 162 -26.11 -15.86 -21.85
C ARG A 162 -27.48 -16.43 -22.16
N LYS A 163 -28.56 -15.65 -22.02
CA LYS A 163 -29.93 -16.09 -22.41
C LYS A 163 -30.39 -15.52 -23.75
N GLU A 164 -29.72 -14.51 -24.29
CA GLU A 164 -30.02 -13.93 -25.61
C GLU A 164 -29.57 -14.81 -26.78
N ASN A 165 -28.49 -15.60 -26.62
CA ASN A 165 -27.98 -16.48 -27.68
C ASN A 165 -28.93 -17.62 -28.12
N GLU A 166 -29.99 -17.91 -27.36
CA GLU A 166 -31.01 -18.91 -27.75
C GLU A 166 -32.28 -18.30 -28.34
N ARG A 167 -32.49 -16.98 -28.25
CA ARG A 167 -33.68 -16.29 -28.79
C ARG A 167 -33.45 -15.52 -30.09
N GLU A 168 -32.21 -15.38 -30.55
CA GLU A 168 -31.84 -14.67 -31.79
C GLU A 168 -32.31 -15.29 -33.12
N LYS A 169 -33.25 -16.24 -33.14
CA LYS A 169 -33.76 -16.81 -34.41
C LYS A 169 -35.11 -16.30 -34.88
N THR A 170 -35.86 -15.58 -34.07
CA THR A 170 -37.14 -15.01 -34.52
C THR A 170 -37.58 -13.98 -33.50
N ASP A 171 -37.26 -12.72 -33.72
CA ASP A 171 -38.25 -11.64 -33.63
C ASP A 171 -37.64 -10.36 -34.20
N CYS A 172 -38.40 -9.74 -35.08
CA CYS A 172 -38.05 -8.51 -35.76
C CYS A 172 -38.08 -7.34 -34.76
N PHE A 173 -37.10 -6.44 -34.89
CA PHE A 173 -36.93 -5.16 -34.19
C PHE A 173 -38.24 -4.53 -33.70
N ALA A 174 -38.58 -4.74 -32.44
CA ALA A 174 -39.50 -3.88 -31.70
C ALA A 174 -38.64 -2.90 -30.90
N ILE A 175 -38.39 -1.72 -31.46
CA ILE A 175 -37.87 -0.57 -30.71
C ILE A 175 -39.04 -0.10 -29.84
N GLN A 176 -38.91 -0.20 -28.52
CA GLN A 176 -40.01 0.06 -27.58
C GLN A 176 -39.94 1.43 -26.88
N ASP A 177 -38.90 2.23 -27.13
CA ASP A 177 -38.77 3.58 -26.53
C ASP A 177 -38.43 4.65 -27.57
N GLU A 178 -39.22 5.73 -27.60
CA GLU A 178 -39.08 6.87 -28.51
C GLU A 178 -37.81 7.70 -28.23
N GLU A 179 -37.32 7.75 -26.99
CA GLU A 179 -36.15 8.56 -26.61
C GLU A 179 -34.81 7.98 -27.11
N GLU A 180 -34.72 6.66 -27.29
CA GLU A 180 -33.51 5.98 -27.76
C GLU A 180 -33.21 6.26 -29.24
N ILE A 181 -34.25 6.54 -30.02
CA ILE A 181 -34.17 6.88 -31.46
C ILE A 181 -33.52 8.26 -31.64
N TYR A 182 -33.91 9.24 -30.82
CA TYR A 182 -33.38 10.60 -30.89
C TYR A 182 -31.95 10.70 -30.36
N ALA A 183 -31.57 9.89 -29.36
CA ALA A 183 -30.22 9.88 -28.80
C ALA A 183 -29.17 9.20 -29.70
N LYS A 184 -29.54 8.11 -30.40
CA LYS A 184 -28.63 7.39 -31.31
C LYS A 184 -28.47 8.08 -32.67
N GLY A 185 -29.44 8.91 -33.07
CA GLY A 185 -29.45 9.59 -34.36
C GLY A 185 -29.82 8.64 -35.52
N LEU A 186 -30.57 9.17 -36.49
CA LEU A 186 -31.11 8.41 -37.62
C LEU A 186 -30.03 7.62 -38.37
N ASP A 187 -28.85 8.21 -38.52
CA ASP A 187 -27.73 7.60 -39.25
C ASP A 187 -27.22 6.31 -38.59
N GLN A 188 -27.15 6.24 -37.25
CA GLN A 188 -26.68 5.03 -36.57
C GLN A 188 -27.71 3.90 -36.60
N VAL A 189 -29.00 4.26 -36.47
CA VAL A 189 -30.10 3.29 -36.51
C VAL A 189 -30.23 2.69 -37.91
N LEU A 190 -30.19 3.53 -38.96
CA LEU A 190 -30.16 3.06 -40.34
C LEU A 190 -28.93 2.19 -40.61
N ALA A 191 -27.76 2.58 -40.10
CA ALA A 191 -26.53 1.81 -40.24
C ALA A 191 -26.60 0.43 -39.55
N GLN A 192 -27.26 0.30 -38.41
CA GLN A 192 -27.43 -1.00 -37.74
C GLN A 192 -28.43 -1.90 -38.46
N LEU A 193 -29.57 -1.35 -38.87
CA LEU A 193 -30.59 -2.05 -39.66
C LEU A 193 -30.02 -2.55 -40.99
N GLU A 194 -29.29 -1.69 -41.68
CA GLU A 194 -28.66 -2.03 -42.96
C GLU A 194 -27.65 -3.17 -42.81
N LYS A 195 -26.80 -3.13 -41.78
CA LYS A 195 -25.86 -4.22 -41.48
C LYS A 195 -26.60 -5.53 -41.23
N ALA A 196 -27.63 -5.51 -40.39
CA ALA A 196 -28.41 -6.70 -40.04
C ALA A 196 -29.08 -7.32 -41.28
N ILE A 197 -29.68 -6.49 -42.14
CA ILE A 197 -30.35 -6.92 -43.36
C ILE A 197 -29.34 -7.51 -44.38
N ILE A 198 -28.19 -6.87 -44.56
CA ILE A 198 -27.13 -7.33 -45.46
C ILE A 198 -26.55 -8.67 -44.98
N GLU A 199 -26.23 -8.81 -43.69
CA GLU A 199 -25.70 -10.05 -43.12
C GLU A 199 -26.70 -11.20 -43.23
N HIS A 200 -27.96 -10.97 -42.90
CA HIS A 200 -29.01 -11.98 -43.04
C HIS A 200 -29.19 -12.41 -44.49
N THR A 201 -29.12 -11.47 -45.44
CA THR A 201 -29.29 -11.79 -46.86
C THR A 201 -28.08 -12.53 -47.43
N LEU A 202 -26.86 -12.18 -47.00
CA LEU A 202 -25.63 -12.91 -47.36
C LEU A 202 -25.62 -14.35 -46.83
N LYS A 203 -26.06 -14.55 -45.57
CA LYS A 203 -26.23 -15.89 -44.99
C LYS A 203 -27.22 -16.72 -45.80
N LYS A 204 -28.32 -16.12 -46.26
CA LYS A 204 -29.32 -16.79 -47.12
C LYS A 204 -28.87 -17.03 -48.56
N THR A 205 -27.83 -16.34 -49.05
CA THR A 205 -27.32 -16.49 -50.43
C THR A 205 -25.94 -17.18 -50.49
N ASN A 206 -25.52 -17.87 -49.41
CA ASN A 206 -24.21 -18.52 -49.30
C ASN A 206 -23.05 -17.55 -49.65
N ASN A 207 -23.08 -16.33 -49.11
CA ASN A 207 -22.08 -15.28 -49.34
C ASN A 207 -21.91 -14.82 -50.80
N SER A 208 -22.86 -15.12 -51.68
CA SER A 208 -22.85 -14.61 -53.06
C SER A 208 -23.31 -13.14 -53.10
N LYS A 209 -22.35 -12.22 -53.22
CA LYS A 209 -22.60 -10.76 -53.21
C LYS A 209 -23.53 -10.28 -54.35
N MET A 210 -23.49 -10.93 -55.50
CA MET A 210 -24.34 -10.59 -56.65
C MET A 210 -25.80 -10.99 -56.42
N LYS A 211 -26.03 -12.20 -55.90
CA LYS A 211 -27.37 -12.70 -55.53
C LYS A 211 -27.95 -11.96 -54.32
N ALA A 212 -27.09 -11.51 -53.39
CA ALA A 212 -27.51 -10.69 -52.26
C ALA A 212 -27.97 -9.30 -52.71
N ALA A 213 -27.26 -8.66 -53.64
CA ALA A 213 -27.65 -7.36 -54.19
C ALA A 213 -29.01 -7.43 -54.92
N ASP A 214 -29.20 -8.47 -55.73
CA ASP A 214 -30.45 -8.72 -56.45
C ASP A 214 -31.63 -8.92 -55.49
N LYS A 215 -31.42 -9.70 -54.42
CA LYS A 215 -32.45 -9.98 -53.40
C LYS A 215 -32.75 -8.80 -52.48
N LEU A 216 -31.80 -7.89 -52.30
CA LEU A 216 -31.97 -6.62 -51.59
C LEU A 216 -32.49 -5.49 -52.50
N GLN A 217 -32.69 -5.76 -53.80
CA GLN A 217 -33.09 -4.79 -54.81
C GLN A 217 -32.17 -3.55 -54.88
N VAL A 218 -30.90 -3.69 -54.53
CA VAL A 218 -29.89 -2.63 -54.63
C VAL A 218 -28.90 -2.94 -55.74
N SER A 219 -28.38 -1.91 -56.39
CA SER A 219 -27.34 -2.13 -57.40
C SER A 219 -26.10 -2.76 -56.77
N PHE A 220 -25.44 -3.68 -57.49
CA PHE A 220 -24.19 -4.28 -57.04
C PHE A 220 -23.11 -3.23 -56.72
N ARG A 221 -23.13 -2.09 -57.43
CA ARG A 221 -22.23 -0.96 -57.19
C ARG A 221 -22.50 -0.29 -55.85
N SER A 222 -23.77 -0.09 -55.49
CA SER A 222 -24.19 0.49 -54.21
C SER A 222 -23.78 -0.39 -53.02
N LEU A 223 -24.04 -1.69 -53.13
CA LEU A 223 -23.66 -2.68 -52.12
C LEU A 223 -22.13 -2.69 -51.90
N ARG A 224 -21.33 -2.57 -52.97
CA ARG A 224 -19.86 -2.52 -52.90
C ARG A 224 -19.34 -1.23 -52.23
N MET A 225 -19.98 -0.09 -52.50
CA MET A 225 -19.65 1.20 -51.88
C MET A 225 -19.84 1.14 -50.35
N LEU A 226 -20.93 0.50 -49.93
CA LEU A 226 -21.27 0.27 -48.53
C LEU A 226 -20.24 -0.55 -47.75
N PHE A 227 -19.69 -1.60 -48.39
CA PHE A 227 -18.59 -2.36 -47.82
C PHE A 227 -17.30 -1.52 -47.70
N GLY A 228 -17.03 -0.63 -48.66
CA GLY A 228 -15.82 0.20 -48.67
C GLY A 228 -15.75 1.20 -47.51
N ILE A 229 -16.86 1.91 -47.24
CA ILE A 229 -16.93 2.91 -46.16
C ILE A 229 -16.75 2.26 -44.79
N ARG A 230 -17.30 1.06 -44.59
CA ARG A 230 -17.16 0.31 -43.32
C ARG A 230 -15.73 -0.18 -43.09
N LEU A 231 -15.01 -0.60 -44.12
CA LEU A 231 -13.63 -1.08 -44.02
C LEU A 231 -12.70 0.02 -43.49
N LEU A 232 -12.87 1.24 -44.00
CA LEU A 232 -12.18 2.45 -43.53
C LEU A 232 -12.51 2.76 -42.07
N SER A 233 -13.77 2.62 -41.65
CA SER A 233 -14.16 2.85 -40.24
C SER A 233 -13.59 1.81 -39.28
N THR A 234 -13.51 0.54 -39.69
CA THR A 234 -12.91 -0.52 -38.88
C THR A 234 -11.40 -0.37 -38.79
N GLU A 235 -10.76 0.08 -39.86
CA GLU A 235 -9.32 0.37 -39.88
C GLU A 235 -8.99 1.54 -38.94
N ALA A 236 -9.79 2.61 -38.95
CA ALA A 236 -9.65 3.72 -38.02
C ALA A 236 -9.83 3.30 -36.54
N ALA A 237 -10.82 2.44 -36.24
CA ALA A 237 -11.04 1.92 -34.88
C ALA A 237 -9.93 0.95 -34.43
N LEU A 238 -9.36 0.17 -35.34
CA LEU A 238 -8.21 -0.69 -35.04
C LEU A 238 -6.96 0.15 -34.75
N SER A 239 -6.72 1.19 -35.54
CA SER A 239 -5.61 2.13 -35.38
C SER A 239 -5.68 2.88 -34.04
N SER A 240 -6.86 3.34 -33.63
CA SER A 240 -7.03 3.98 -32.32
C SER A 240 -6.80 3.02 -31.15
N THR A 241 -7.21 1.75 -31.30
CA THR A 241 -6.96 0.71 -30.29
C THR A 241 -5.47 0.41 -30.17
N MET A 242 -4.76 0.29 -31.30
CA MET A 242 -3.30 0.11 -31.31
C MET A 242 -2.58 1.27 -30.61
N HIS A 243 -3.00 2.51 -30.87
CA HIS A 243 -2.42 3.69 -30.22
C HIS A 243 -2.64 3.70 -28.70
N ASN A 244 -3.81 3.26 -28.22
CA ASN A 244 -4.09 3.14 -26.80
C ASN A 244 -3.22 2.06 -26.11
N TYR A 245 -2.98 0.94 -26.78
CA TYR A 245 -2.07 -0.10 -26.27
C TYR A 245 -0.62 0.39 -26.18
N ASP A 246 -0.14 1.11 -27.19
CA ASP A 246 1.21 1.68 -27.18
C ASP A 246 1.36 2.72 -26.04
N LYS A 247 0.37 3.60 -25.88
CA LYS A 247 0.33 4.56 -24.77
C LYS A 247 0.35 3.88 -23.41
N LEU A 248 -0.43 2.81 -23.22
CA LEU A 248 -0.44 2.05 -21.97
C LEU A 248 0.91 1.37 -21.69
N SER A 249 1.52 0.79 -22.73
CA SER A 249 2.85 0.18 -22.65
C SER A 249 3.93 1.19 -22.23
N GLN A 250 3.91 2.38 -22.83
CA GLN A 250 4.81 3.47 -22.48
C GLN A 250 4.61 3.95 -21.03
N LEU A 251 3.36 4.10 -20.58
CA LEU A 251 3.05 4.45 -19.21
C LEU A 251 3.55 3.39 -18.22
N HIS A 252 3.30 2.11 -18.49
CA HIS A 252 3.80 1.02 -17.64
C HIS A 252 5.32 1.00 -17.56
N LYS A 253 6.02 1.24 -18.68
CA LYS A 253 7.49 1.36 -18.68
C LYS A 253 7.96 2.54 -17.81
N LEU A 254 7.32 3.71 -17.93
CA LEU A 254 7.63 4.88 -17.11
C LEU A 254 7.40 4.61 -15.61
N VAL A 255 6.30 3.94 -15.24
CA VAL A 255 6.06 3.57 -13.84
C VAL A 255 7.14 2.60 -13.36
N PHE A 256 7.45 1.56 -14.13
CA PHE A 256 8.44 0.56 -13.78
C PHE A 256 9.84 1.15 -13.58
N ASP A 257 10.26 2.07 -14.45
CA ASP A 257 11.57 2.72 -14.39
C ASP A 257 11.69 3.75 -13.26
N ASN A 258 10.58 4.34 -12.78
CA ASN A 258 10.57 5.29 -11.67
C ASN A 258 10.52 4.64 -10.28
N ILE A 259 10.43 3.31 -10.19
CA ILE A 259 10.48 2.62 -8.90
C ILE A 259 11.92 2.68 -8.37
N SER A 260 12.08 3.16 -7.13
CA SER A 260 13.38 3.36 -6.48
C SER A 260 14.09 2.06 -6.08
N SER A 261 13.34 0.97 -5.91
CA SER A 261 13.89 -0.36 -5.67
C SER A 261 14.23 -1.03 -7.00
N GLY A 262 15.37 -1.72 -7.07
CA GLY A 262 15.72 -2.53 -8.22
C GLY A 262 14.72 -3.69 -8.37
N ILE A 263 14.14 -3.86 -9.54
CA ILE A 263 13.26 -4.98 -9.86
C ILE A 263 13.87 -5.74 -11.02
N ILE A 264 14.12 -7.04 -10.81
CA ILE A 264 14.61 -7.97 -11.81
C ILE A 264 13.57 -9.08 -11.98
N THR A 265 13.21 -9.38 -13.23
CA THR A 265 12.40 -10.56 -13.56
C THR A 265 13.30 -11.56 -14.30
N THR A 266 13.27 -12.82 -13.84
CA THR A 266 14.03 -13.92 -14.46
C THR A 266 13.11 -15.06 -14.87
N ASP A 267 13.56 -15.86 -15.84
CA ASP A 267 12.93 -17.11 -16.20
C ASP A 267 13.28 -18.27 -15.22
N GLU A 268 12.81 -19.48 -15.54
CA GLU A 268 13.15 -20.73 -14.84
C GLU A 268 14.66 -21.00 -14.75
N SER A 269 15.43 -20.53 -15.73
CA SER A 269 16.88 -20.71 -15.80
C SER A 269 17.68 -19.60 -15.11
N LEU A 270 16.99 -18.67 -14.44
CA LEU A 270 17.56 -17.47 -13.81
C LEU A 270 18.20 -16.50 -14.81
N THR A 271 17.79 -16.55 -16.07
CA THR A 271 18.18 -15.58 -17.09
C THR A 271 17.33 -14.33 -16.93
N ILE A 272 17.96 -13.16 -16.88
CA ILE A 272 17.27 -11.88 -16.68
C ILE A 272 16.47 -11.53 -17.93
N ILE A 273 15.15 -11.47 -17.80
CA ILE A 273 14.21 -11.08 -18.87
C ILE A 273 14.03 -9.56 -18.86
N SER A 274 13.93 -8.97 -17.67
CA SER A 274 13.65 -7.54 -17.49
C SER A 274 14.32 -7.03 -16.22
N ALA A 275 14.77 -5.77 -16.28
CA ALA A 275 15.29 -5.04 -15.14
C ALA A 275 14.87 -3.56 -15.26
N ASN A 276 14.59 -2.90 -14.12
CA ASN A 276 14.29 -1.47 -14.10
C ASN A 276 15.54 -0.59 -13.89
N HIS A 277 15.42 0.71 -14.15
CA HIS A 277 16.52 1.68 -13.99
C HIS A 277 17.21 1.61 -12.62
N ALA A 278 16.47 1.44 -11.51
CA ALA A 278 17.07 1.33 -10.18
C ALA A 278 18.04 0.15 -10.07
N THR A 279 17.78 -0.96 -10.77
CA THR A 279 18.69 -2.11 -10.83
C THR A 279 20.05 -1.73 -11.42
N SER A 280 20.06 -0.90 -12.47
CA SER A 280 21.30 -0.41 -13.08
C SER A 280 22.12 0.43 -12.10
N ILE A 281 21.48 1.31 -11.33
CA ILE A 281 22.14 2.15 -10.30
C ILE A 281 22.72 1.28 -9.17
N ILE A 282 21.98 0.27 -8.72
CA ILE A 282 22.37 -0.61 -7.62
C ILE A 282 23.53 -1.52 -8.03
N THR A 283 23.49 -2.09 -9.24
CA THR A 283 24.47 -3.08 -9.70
C THR A 283 25.67 -2.46 -10.43
N GLY A 284 25.49 -1.27 -11.02
CA GLY A 284 26.47 -0.60 -11.87
C GLY A 284 26.53 -1.13 -13.31
N TYR A 285 25.65 -2.07 -13.69
CA TYR A 285 25.54 -2.59 -15.05
C TYR A 285 24.49 -1.82 -15.85
N GLY A 286 24.70 -1.67 -17.16
CA GLY A 286 23.69 -1.07 -18.04
C GLY A 286 22.47 -1.99 -18.20
N LEU A 287 21.26 -1.43 -18.40
CA LEU A 287 20.04 -2.23 -18.58
C LEU A 287 20.14 -3.21 -19.76
N GLU A 288 20.75 -2.78 -20.86
CA GLU A 288 20.94 -3.62 -22.05
C GLU A 288 21.95 -4.75 -21.82
N GLU A 289 22.91 -4.55 -20.90
CA GLU A 289 23.88 -5.57 -20.53
C GLU A 289 23.27 -6.60 -19.58
N LEU A 290 22.37 -6.18 -18.69
CA LEU A 290 21.72 -7.03 -17.71
C LEU A 290 20.75 -8.03 -18.35
N VAL A 291 19.96 -7.57 -19.32
CA VAL A 291 18.97 -8.42 -20.00
C VAL A 291 19.71 -9.48 -20.82
N ARG A 292 19.29 -10.75 -20.67
CA ARG A 292 19.91 -11.98 -21.22
C ARG A 292 21.16 -12.50 -20.52
N GLN A 293 21.64 -11.85 -19.45
CA GLN A 293 22.67 -12.44 -18.59
C GLN A 293 22.05 -13.38 -17.55
N ASN A 294 22.82 -14.35 -17.07
CA ASN A 294 22.41 -15.15 -15.93
C ASN A 294 22.57 -14.33 -14.65
N LEU A 295 21.55 -14.35 -13.80
CA LEU A 295 21.55 -13.62 -12.52
C LEU A 295 22.75 -14.00 -11.64
N THR A 296 23.20 -15.25 -11.70
CA THR A 296 24.34 -15.76 -10.91
C THR A 296 25.67 -15.15 -11.35
N ASP A 297 25.80 -14.75 -12.61
CA ASP A 297 27.01 -14.10 -13.10
C ASP A 297 27.07 -12.63 -12.66
N VAL A 298 25.90 -11.98 -12.59
CA VAL A 298 25.79 -10.58 -12.17
C VAL A 298 25.90 -10.45 -10.65
N ILE A 299 25.23 -11.33 -9.89
CA ILE A 299 25.23 -11.32 -8.41
C ILE A 299 25.44 -12.75 -7.87
N PRO A 300 26.71 -13.22 -7.79
CA PRO A 300 27.03 -14.63 -7.49
C PRO A 300 26.55 -15.17 -6.14
N LYS A 301 26.29 -14.29 -5.16
CA LYS A 301 25.90 -14.69 -3.79
C LYS A 301 24.39 -14.67 -3.51
N LEU A 302 23.56 -14.30 -4.50
CA LEU A 302 22.13 -14.09 -4.30
C LEU A 302 21.33 -15.40 -4.08
N LEU A 303 21.92 -16.57 -4.37
CA LEU A 303 21.20 -17.85 -4.49
C LEU A 303 21.62 -18.94 -3.48
N THR A 304 22.40 -18.59 -2.46
CA THR A 304 22.94 -19.60 -1.52
C THR A 304 21.88 -20.21 -0.58
N SER A 305 20.68 -19.62 -0.49
CA SER A 305 19.54 -20.19 0.23
C SER A 305 18.24 -19.45 -0.13
N PRO A 306 17.31 -20.03 -0.92
CA PRO A 306 16.01 -19.41 -1.19
C PRO A 306 15.12 -19.55 0.04
N ARG A 307 15.33 -18.70 1.05
CA ARG A 307 14.40 -18.55 2.17
C ARG A 307 13.48 -17.36 1.89
N PRO A 308 12.16 -17.50 2.06
CA PRO A 308 11.29 -16.34 2.04
C PRO A 308 11.68 -15.40 3.18
N GLY A 309 12.22 -14.23 2.84
CA GLY A 309 12.72 -13.25 3.80
C GLY A 309 13.50 -12.12 3.15
N ARG A 310 13.70 -11.01 3.88
CA ARG A 310 14.65 -9.96 3.49
C ARG A 310 16.05 -10.41 3.91
N GLU A 311 16.92 -10.66 2.95
CA GLU A 311 18.32 -11.01 3.18
C GLU A 311 19.22 -9.86 2.73
N ALA A 312 20.44 -9.79 3.26
CA ALA A 312 21.41 -8.75 2.92
C ALA A 312 22.74 -9.38 2.52
N ILE A 313 23.32 -8.92 1.41
CA ILE A 313 24.61 -9.39 0.90
C ILE A 313 25.56 -8.21 0.67
N ASP A 314 26.85 -8.47 0.92
CA ASP A 314 27.92 -7.61 0.45
C ASP A 314 28.12 -7.84 -1.04
N PHE A 315 27.89 -6.79 -1.81
CA PHE A 315 28.06 -6.77 -3.26
C PHE A 315 29.07 -5.70 -3.63
N THR A 316 29.83 -5.92 -4.70
CA THR A 316 30.71 -4.91 -5.27
C THR A 316 30.16 -4.57 -6.63
N LYS A 317 29.80 -3.31 -6.84
CA LYS A 317 29.31 -2.83 -8.13
C LYS A 317 30.38 -2.99 -9.20
N LYS A 318 29.96 -2.94 -10.46
CA LYS A 318 30.87 -3.00 -11.63
C LYS A 318 31.99 -1.94 -11.58
N ASP A 319 31.73 -0.79 -10.96
CA ASP A 319 32.68 0.31 -10.76
C ASP A 319 33.68 0.09 -9.59
N GLY A 320 33.58 -1.04 -8.87
CA GLY A 320 34.42 -1.37 -7.73
C GLY A 320 33.92 -0.86 -6.37
N THR A 321 32.76 -0.17 -6.32
CA THR A 321 32.22 0.33 -5.04
C THR A 321 31.58 -0.77 -4.20
N PRO A 322 31.99 -0.94 -2.93
CA PRO A 322 31.34 -1.90 -2.03
C PRO A 322 29.97 -1.36 -1.61
N THR A 323 28.93 -2.15 -1.82
CA THR A 323 27.53 -1.81 -1.55
C THR A 323 26.85 -2.97 -0.86
N ARG A 324 26.10 -2.71 0.21
CA ARG A 324 25.30 -3.72 0.88
C ARG A 324 23.89 -3.71 0.30
N ILE A 325 23.49 -4.82 -0.31
CA ILE A 325 22.21 -4.95 -0.99
C ILE A 325 21.27 -5.83 -0.17
N GLY A 326 20.12 -5.29 0.18
CA GLY A 326 18.97 -6.05 0.67
C GLY A 326 18.19 -6.62 -0.52
N TYR A 327 17.81 -7.90 -0.48
CA TYR A 327 17.01 -8.52 -1.53
C TYR A 327 15.86 -9.36 -0.99
N SER A 328 14.84 -9.53 -1.84
CA SER A 328 13.74 -10.47 -1.62
C SER A 328 13.39 -11.20 -2.91
N PHE A 329 12.94 -12.44 -2.78
CA PHE A 329 12.65 -13.34 -3.89
C PHE A 329 11.20 -13.81 -3.83
N THR A 330 10.47 -13.67 -4.94
CA THR A 330 9.09 -14.16 -5.09
C THR A 330 8.97 -14.89 -6.42
N SER A 331 8.58 -16.18 -6.40
CA SER A 331 8.25 -16.94 -7.61
C SER A 331 6.76 -16.87 -7.91
N PHE A 332 6.40 -16.79 -9.19
CA PHE A 332 5.01 -16.83 -9.65
C PHE A 332 4.90 -17.59 -10.97
N ALA A 333 3.80 -18.33 -11.16
CA ALA A 333 3.51 -19.06 -12.39
C ALA A 333 2.56 -18.24 -13.27
N VAL A 334 2.87 -18.12 -14.57
CA VAL A 334 1.97 -17.47 -15.53
C VAL A 334 1.39 -18.53 -16.47
N GLN A 335 0.07 -18.66 -16.47
CA GLN A 335 -0.65 -19.52 -17.41
C GLN A 335 -0.89 -18.77 -18.72
N ARG A 336 -0.23 -19.19 -19.80
CA ARG A 336 -0.58 -18.71 -21.15
C ARG A 336 -1.87 -19.40 -21.61
N SER A 337 -2.97 -18.67 -21.69
CA SER A 337 -4.13 -19.15 -22.44
C SER A 337 -3.76 -19.20 -23.92
N SER A 338 -3.65 -20.39 -24.51
CA SER A 338 -3.51 -20.49 -25.96
C SER A 338 -4.75 -19.86 -26.62
N ALA A 339 -4.55 -19.05 -27.65
CA ALA A 339 -5.64 -18.59 -28.50
C ALA A 339 -6.45 -19.81 -28.97
N LYS A 340 -7.79 -19.71 -28.87
CA LYS A 340 -8.77 -20.76 -29.19
C LYS A 340 -8.30 -21.69 -30.33
N GLY A 341 -7.99 -22.95 -30.01
CA GLY A 341 -7.91 -24.01 -31.02
C GLY A 341 -6.82 -25.09 -30.88
N ALA A 342 -5.83 -24.96 -30.00
CA ALA A 342 -4.77 -25.98 -29.89
C ALA A 342 -4.91 -26.83 -28.61
N MET A 343 -5.19 -28.13 -28.79
CA MET A 343 -5.25 -29.14 -27.75
C MET A 343 -3.81 -29.59 -27.38
N HIS A 344 -3.05 -28.72 -26.71
CA HIS A 344 -1.78 -29.09 -26.06
C HIS A 344 -1.86 -28.76 -24.56
N PRO A 345 -1.22 -29.56 -23.69
CA PRO A 345 -1.22 -29.30 -22.26
C PRO A 345 -0.63 -27.91 -21.99
N LEU A 346 -1.36 -27.11 -21.19
CA LEU A 346 -0.97 -25.79 -20.73
C LEU A 346 0.38 -25.90 -20.01
N LYS A 347 1.44 -25.36 -20.61
CA LYS A 347 2.76 -25.30 -20.00
C LYS A 347 2.76 -24.11 -19.04
N GLU A 348 2.84 -24.37 -17.74
CA GLU A 348 3.05 -23.32 -16.74
C GLU A 348 4.50 -22.86 -16.84
N GLU A 349 4.72 -21.59 -17.18
CA GLU A 349 6.06 -20.97 -17.16
C GLU A 349 6.23 -20.29 -15.79
N LEU A 350 7.28 -20.69 -15.06
CA LEU A 350 7.65 -20.08 -13.79
C LEU A 350 8.54 -18.86 -14.02
N PHE A 351 8.19 -17.76 -13.37
CA PHE A 351 8.98 -16.53 -13.37
C PHE A 351 9.36 -16.18 -11.94
N ASN A 352 10.56 -15.63 -11.78
CA ASN A 352 11.01 -15.13 -10.49
C ASN A 352 11.15 -13.62 -10.50
N LEU A 353 10.53 -12.97 -9.53
CA LEU A 353 10.67 -11.55 -9.25
C LEU A 353 11.66 -11.37 -8.10
N ILE A 354 12.69 -10.57 -8.35
CA ILE A 354 13.70 -10.20 -7.36
C ILE A 354 13.64 -8.70 -7.14
N THR A 355 13.51 -8.29 -5.90
CA THR A 355 13.59 -6.88 -5.50
C THR A 355 14.93 -6.62 -4.82
N LEU A 356 15.64 -5.56 -5.21
CA LEU A 356 16.93 -5.14 -4.68
C LEU A 356 16.81 -3.73 -4.07
N GLN A 357 17.48 -3.51 -2.95
CA GLN A 357 17.58 -2.20 -2.32
C GLN A 357 18.99 -1.98 -1.76
N ASP A 358 19.59 -0.83 -2.02
CA ASP A 358 20.81 -0.42 -1.33
C ASP A 358 20.46 -0.03 0.11
N ILE A 359 20.97 -0.79 1.08
CA ILE A 359 20.70 -0.59 2.51
C ILE A 359 21.91 -0.01 3.25
N SER A 360 22.98 0.33 2.53
CA SER A 360 24.25 0.75 3.13
C SER A 360 24.10 2.00 4.02
N GLU A 361 23.33 2.99 3.57
CA GLU A 361 23.07 4.21 4.35
C GLU A 361 22.07 3.98 5.49
N ILE A 362 21.08 3.10 5.28
CA ILE A 362 20.07 2.77 6.30
C ILE A 362 20.76 2.07 7.49
N GLU A 363 21.62 1.07 7.23
CA GLU A 363 22.36 0.37 8.29
C GLU A 363 23.31 1.31 9.06
N LYS A 364 24.01 2.23 8.38
CA LYS A 364 24.84 3.26 9.04
C LYS A 364 24.01 4.15 9.95
N LEU A 365 22.83 4.55 9.50
CA LEU A 365 21.94 5.42 10.27
C LEU A 365 21.35 4.69 11.48
N GLU A 366 20.90 3.45 11.30
CA GLU A 366 20.42 2.59 12.39
C GLU A 366 21.52 2.30 13.41
N ALA A 367 22.76 2.04 12.98
CA ALA A 367 23.89 1.86 13.88
C ALA A 367 24.15 3.10 14.74
N LYS A 368 24.11 4.30 14.12
CA LYS A 368 24.22 5.58 14.85
C LYS A 368 23.07 5.79 15.83
N ILE A 369 21.84 5.50 15.43
CA ILE A 369 20.66 5.61 16.31
C ILE A 369 20.78 4.65 17.49
N ARG A 370 21.10 3.38 17.24
CA ARG A 370 21.28 2.37 18.28
C ARG A 370 22.42 2.71 19.24
N GLN A 371 23.50 3.31 18.74
CA GLN A 371 24.56 3.83 19.59
C GLN A 371 24.08 5.01 20.44
N GLY A 372 23.32 5.95 19.85
CA GLY A 372 22.68 7.05 20.56
C GLY A 372 21.69 6.60 21.64
N GLU A 373 20.84 5.62 21.35
CA GLU A 373 19.90 5.02 22.31
C GLU A 373 20.62 4.33 23.48
N LYS A 374 21.68 3.57 23.18
CA LYS A 374 22.52 2.97 24.23
C LYS A 374 23.15 4.03 25.13
N MET A 375 23.65 5.13 24.55
CA MET A 375 24.25 6.22 25.32
C MET A 375 23.20 6.98 26.14
N ALA A 376 22.01 7.22 25.60
CA ALA A 376 20.91 7.83 26.33
C ALA A 376 20.42 6.94 27.50
N ALA A 377 20.34 5.63 27.30
CA ALA A 377 20.01 4.67 28.35
C ALA A 377 21.08 4.65 29.47
N ILE A 378 22.37 4.65 29.09
CA ILE A 378 23.48 4.78 30.04
C ILE A 378 23.38 6.11 30.79
N GLY A 379 23.09 7.23 30.12
CA GLY A 379 22.91 8.55 30.74
C GLY A 379 21.79 8.60 31.78
N MET A 380 20.65 7.97 31.50
CA MET A 380 19.53 7.89 32.45
C MET A 380 19.89 7.08 33.71
N MET A 381 20.60 5.96 33.57
CA MET A 381 21.06 5.18 34.75
C MET A 381 22.19 5.90 35.50
N SER A 382 23.05 6.62 34.77
CA SER A 382 24.20 7.35 35.34
C SER A 382 23.79 8.57 36.16
N ALA A 383 22.62 9.17 35.87
CA ALA A 383 22.11 10.31 36.63
C ALA A 383 21.82 9.96 38.10
N GLY A 384 21.25 8.78 38.37
CA GLY A 384 21.03 8.30 39.73
C GLY A 384 22.35 7.98 40.45
N ILE A 385 23.24 7.26 39.76
CA ILE A 385 24.57 6.90 40.28
C ILE A 385 25.41 8.15 40.60
N ALA A 386 25.36 9.16 39.74
CA ALA A 386 26.08 10.41 39.94
C ALA A 386 25.62 11.17 41.19
N HIS A 387 24.30 11.19 41.46
CA HIS A 387 23.77 11.77 42.69
C HIS A 387 24.27 11.03 43.94
N ASP A 388 24.30 9.69 43.88
CA ASP A 388 24.75 8.84 44.98
C ASP A 388 26.25 8.98 45.28
N PHE A 389 27.07 9.27 44.26
CA PHE A 389 28.50 9.60 44.46
C PHE A 389 28.73 11.06 44.88
N ARG A 390 27.89 12.01 44.44
CA ARG A 390 28.05 13.43 44.76
C ARG A 390 27.91 13.70 46.26
N ASN A 391 26.92 13.09 46.89
CA ASN A 391 26.63 13.29 48.31
C ASN A 391 27.81 12.96 49.24
N PRO A 392 28.43 11.77 49.18
CA PRO A 392 29.61 11.48 49.99
C PRO A 392 30.82 12.31 49.57
N LEU A 393 31.01 12.63 48.29
CA LEU A 393 32.11 13.49 47.83
C LEU A 393 32.01 14.92 48.38
N THR A 394 30.80 15.50 48.39
CA THR A 394 30.53 16.81 48.99
C THR A 394 30.77 16.79 50.49
N ALA A 395 30.37 15.72 51.18
CA ALA A 395 30.64 15.56 52.61
C ALA A 395 32.16 15.45 52.89
N ILE A 396 32.88 14.61 52.14
CA ILE A 396 34.34 14.45 52.24
C ILE A 396 35.06 15.77 51.97
N SER A 397 34.67 16.49 50.91
CA SER A 397 35.22 17.80 50.57
C SER A 397 34.95 18.82 51.68
N GLY A 398 33.74 18.88 52.21
CA GLY A 398 33.39 19.76 53.34
C GLY A 398 34.18 19.46 54.60
N SER A 399 34.30 18.18 54.98
CA SER A 399 35.13 17.77 56.12
C SER A 399 36.61 18.08 55.90
N ALA A 400 37.15 17.87 54.69
CA ALA A 400 38.51 18.21 54.35
C ALA A 400 38.76 19.72 54.41
N GLN A 401 37.82 20.55 53.95
CA GLN A 401 37.89 22.02 54.05
C GLN A 401 37.90 22.51 55.50
N ILE A 402 37.07 21.91 56.36
CA ILE A 402 37.06 22.24 57.81
C ILE A 402 38.41 21.90 58.43
N LEU A 403 38.97 20.71 58.13
CA LEU A 403 40.30 20.33 58.62
C LEU A 403 41.38 21.29 58.12
N VAL A 404 41.37 21.66 56.83
CA VAL A 404 42.28 22.68 56.28
C VAL A 404 42.15 24.01 57.04
N SER A 405 40.91 24.47 57.31
CA SER A 405 40.66 25.69 58.07
C SER A 405 41.17 25.61 59.52
N ASP A 406 40.89 24.51 60.23
CA ASP A 406 41.26 24.36 61.64
C ASP A 406 42.77 24.23 61.83
N TYR A 407 43.45 23.46 60.98
CA TYR A 407 44.91 23.33 61.02
C TYR A 407 45.64 24.59 60.54
N SER A 408 45.03 25.41 59.68
CA SER A 408 45.59 26.71 59.29
C SER A 408 45.60 27.74 60.42
N ARG A 409 44.72 27.59 61.43
CA ARG A 409 44.64 28.48 62.60
C ARG A 409 45.61 28.12 63.73
N GLN A 410 46.14 26.89 63.76
CA GLN A 410 47.07 26.43 64.80
C GLN A 410 48.54 26.55 64.34
N THR A 411 49.28 27.47 64.94
CA THR A 411 50.67 27.85 64.58
C THR A 411 51.73 26.89 65.17
N HIS A 412 51.78 25.62 64.74
CA HIS A 412 52.89 24.70 65.04
C HIS A 412 53.29 23.80 63.86
N ASN A 413 54.60 23.52 63.73
CA ASN A 413 55.25 22.83 62.60
C ASN A 413 54.71 21.41 62.28
N ALA A 414 54.01 20.75 63.21
CA ALA A 414 53.40 19.42 62.97
C ALA A 414 52.14 19.47 62.09
N ASN A 415 51.57 20.65 61.84
CA ASN A 415 50.32 20.80 61.09
C ASN A 415 50.51 20.80 59.56
N SER A 416 51.75 20.87 59.07
CA SER A 416 52.04 20.96 57.63
C SER A 416 51.66 19.68 56.87
N GLU A 417 51.91 18.50 57.44
CA GLU A 417 51.57 17.21 56.80
C GLU A 417 50.06 16.97 56.78
N HIS A 418 49.36 17.29 57.88
CA HIS A 418 47.91 17.17 57.96
C HIS A 418 47.18 18.15 57.01
N LEU A 419 47.68 19.38 56.89
CA LEU A 419 47.23 20.34 55.87
C LEU A 419 47.45 19.81 54.45
N ALA A 420 48.61 19.23 54.17
CA ALA A 420 48.91 18.65 52.85
C ALA A 420 47.95 17.50 52.51
N LEU A 421 47.72 16.56 53.43
CA LEU A 421 46.79 15.44 53.24
C LEU A 421 45.34 15.91 53.03
N ALA A 422 44.86 16.85 53.84
CA ALA A 422 43.51 17.39 53.69
C ALA A 422 43.33 18.14 52.35
N SER A 423 44.36 18.87 51.89
CA SER A 423 44.36 19.52 50.59
C SER A 423 44.30 18.52 49.42
N ILE A 424 45.00 17.38 49.54
CA ILE A 424 44.98 16.30 48.54
C ILE A 424 43.60 15.66 48.48
N ILE A 425 42.98 15.37 49.63
CA ILE A 425 41.62 14.81 49.70
C ILE A 425 40.62 15.75 49.03
N ASN A 426 40.69 17.05 49.32
CA ASN A 426 39.79 18.02 48.70
C ASN A 426 39.98 18.10 47.17
N ARG A 427 41.24 18.11 46.72
CA ARG A 427 41.56 18.14 45.28
C ARG A 427 41.06 16.90 44.53
N GLU A 428 41.24 15.70 45.10
CA GLU A 428 40.76 14.46 44.47
C GLU A 428 39.22 14.38 44.50
N ALA A 429 38.57 14.89 45.56
CA ALA A 429 37.12 14.96 45.63
C ALA A 429 36.54 15.89 44.54
N GLU A 430 37.14 17.06 44.33
CA GLU A 430 36.77 17.98 43.24
C GLU A 430 37.01 17.36 41.86
N ARG A 431 38.14 16.69 41.66
CA ARG A 431 38.48 16.00 40.40
C ARG A 431 37.47 14.91 40.05
N LEU A 432 37.06 14.09 41.03
CA LEU A 432 36.04 13.07 40.83
C LEU A 432 34.69 13.69 40.48
N ASN A 433 34.30 14.78 41.16
CA ASN A 433 33.08 15.53 40.84
C ASN A 433 33.08 16.10 39.42
N ALA A 434 34.22 16.64 38.96
CA ALA A 434 34.36 17.14 37.59
C ALA A 434 34.24 16.00 36.56
N THR A 435 34.86 14.84 36.83
CA THR A 435 34.81 13.67 35.95
C THR A 435 33.38 13.12 35.81
N ILE A 436 32.65 13.03 36.93
CA ILE A 436 31.24 12.62 36.93
C ILE A 436 30.39 13.61 36.13
N SER A 437 30.65 14.91 36.29
CA SER A 437 29.91 15.95 35.56
C SER A 437 30.15 15.89 34.04
N ALA A 438 31.39 15.68 33.61
CA ALA A 438 31.75 15.51 32.19
C ALA A 438 31.12 14.24 31.59
N PHE A 439 31.07 13.14 32.36
CA PHE A 439 30.42 11.90 31.93
C PHE A 439 28.90 12.07 31.76
N LEU A 440 28.24 12.79 32.67
CA LEU A 440 26.81 13.11 32.55
C LEU A 440 26.51 14.01 31.35
N GLU A 441 27.40 14.96 31.03
CA GLU A 441 27.25 15.84 29.88
C GLU A 441 27.43 15.08 28.55
N PHE A 442 28.41 14.17 28.48
CA PHE A 442 28.61 13.25 27.36
C PHE A 442 27.41 12.31 27.15
N ALA A 443 26.74 11.91 28.22
CA ALA A 443 25.62 10.97 28.17
C ALA A 443 24.26 11.66 27.93
N LYS A 444 24.20 12.99 27.83
CA LYS A 444 22.97 13.68 27.43
C LYS A 444 22.71 13.41 25.94
N PRO A 445 21.49 13.03 25.55
CA PRO A 445 21.15 12.90 24.14
C PRO A 445 21.35 14.25 23.44
N ASP A 446 21.79 14.21 22.18
CA ASP A 446 21.84 15.40 21.33
C ASP A 446 20.47 16.08 21.38
N ILE A 447 20.42 17.26 21.98
CA ILE A 447 19.23 18.08 21.98
C ILE A 447 19.03 18.45 20.52
N ILE A 448 18.09 17.78 19.84
CA ILE A 448 17.65 18.14 18.51
C ILE A 448 17.21 19.61 18.62
N LYS A 449 18.06 20.52 18.16
CA LYS A 449 17.74 21.94 18.11
C LYS A 449 16.59 22.07 17.13
N ARG A 450 15.37 22.13 17.66
CA ARG A 450 14.16 22.44 16.91
C ARG A 450 14.38 23.83 16.32
N LYS A 451 14.76 23.89 15.04
CA LYS A 451 14.69 25.13 14.30
C LYS A 451 13.22 25.37 14.01
N TRP A 452 12.68 26.39 14.65
CA TRP A 452 11.43 26.96 14.20
C TRP A 452 11.65 27.44 12.77
N PHE A 453 10.86 26.90 11.84
CA PHE A 453 10.80 27.40 10.49
C PHE A 453 9.52 28.21 10.35
N HIS A 454 9.59 29.31 9.61
CA HIS A 454 8.41 30.11 9.34
C HIS A 454 7.58 29.39 8.30
N LEU A 455 6.39 28.92 8.70
CA LEU A 455 5.44 28.26 7.81
C LEU A 455 5.13 29.15 6.58
N ILE A 456 5.10 30.47 6.78
CA ILE A 456 4.90 31.48 5.74
C ILE A 456 5.99 31.40 4.67
N ASP A 457 7.26 31.21 5.04
CA ASP A 457 8.36 31.14 4.07
C ASP A 457 8.26 29.87 3.22
N CYS A 458 7.92 28.72 3.83
CA CYS A 458 7.67 27.49 3.08
C CYS A 458 6.44 27.61 2.15
N VAL A 459 5.35 28.22 2.63
CA VAL A 459 4.16 28.44 1.81
C VAL A 459 4.48 29.39 0.65
N ASN A 460 5.29 30.42 0.87
CA ASN A 460 5.72 31.34 -0.17
C ASN A 460 6.63 30.67 -1.20
N GLU A 461 7.59 29.83 -0.79
CA GLU A 461 8.41 29.04 -1.72
C GLU A 461 7.53 28.13 -2.60
N VAL A 462 6.56 27.43 -1.99
CA VAL A 462 5.64 26.56 -2.72
C VAL A 462 4.76 27.39 -3.66
N LEU A 463 4.23 28.53 -3.21
CA LEU A 463 3.46 29.44 -4.06
C LEU A 463 4.29 29.98 -5.22
N GLN A 464 5.58 30.26 -5.02
CA GLN A 464 6.49 30.71 -6.07
C GLN A 464 6.67 29.64 -7.16
N VAL A 465 6.82 28.37 -6.75
CA VAL A 465 6.89 27.22 -7.67
C VAL A 465 5.56 27.04 -8.40
N CYS A 466 4.43 27.18 -7.71
CA CYS A 466 3.10 27.08 -8.32
C CYS A 466 2.82 28.24 -9.30
N GLN A 467 3.23 29.47 -8.97
CA GLN A 467 3.09 30.65 -9.84
C GLN A 467 3.99 30.59 -11.09
N ALA A 468 5.04 29.78 -11.08
CA ALA A 468 5.86 29.54 -12.26
C ALA A 468 5.14 28.67 -13.32
N ASP A 469 4.04 27.98 -12.96
CA ASP A 469 3.19 27.28 -13.92
C ASP A 469 2.25 28.28 -14.62
N PRO A 470 2.27 28.38 -15.97
CA PRO A 470 1.42 29.30 -16.73
C PRO A 470 -0.10 29.07 -16.56
N LYS A 471 -0.53 27.96 -15.95
CA LYS A 471 -1.94 27.67 -15.66
C LYS A 471 -2.40 28.13 -14.27
N TRP A 472 -1.51 28.70 -13.45
CA TRP A 472 -1.85 29.09 -12.09
C TRP A 472 -2.69 30.38 -12.03
N PRO A 473 -3.78 30.44 -11.26
CA PRO A 473 -4.63 31.62 -11.15
C PRO A 473 -3.89 32.79 -10.49
N ALA A 474 -3.98 33.98 -11.10
CA ALA A 474 -3.23 35.18 -10.69
C ALA A 474 -3.67 35.78 -9.32
N GLN A 475 -4.75 35.29 -8.72
CA GLN A 475 -5.27 35.78 -7.44
C GLN A 475 -5.57 34.61 -6.51
N CYS A 476 -4.55 34.18 -5.75
CA CYS A 476 -4.74 33.46 -4.50
C CYS A 476 -4.12 34.32 -3.39
N SER A 477 -4.96 35.07 -2.67
CA SER A 477 -4.57 35.69 -1.40
C SER A 477 -4.68 34.64 -0.29
N VAL A 478 -3.59 34.42 0.45
CA VAL A 478 -3.57 33.61 1.68
C VAL A 478 -4.24 34.38 2.81
#